data_AF-A0A5J5BLM1-F1
#
_entry.id   AF-A0A5J5BLM1-F1
#
_cell.length_a   1.000
_cell.length_b   1.000
_cell.length_c   1.000
_cell.angle_alpha   90.00
_cell.angle_beta   90.00
_cell.angle_gamma   90.00
#
_symmetry.space_group_name_H-M   'P 1'
#
loop_
_entity.id
_entity.type
_entity.pdbx_description
1 polymer ?
#
loop_
_entity_poly.entity_id
_entity_poly.type
_entity_poly.pdbx_seq_one_letter_code
_entity_poly.pdbx_strand_id
1 'polypeptide(L)'
;MLSLVFPIRIQNSLSSFKHKPSSSTTRDWPRSYRNHSHAYPPISLPKFHKVLATTTDVAAEEEEREVKERVAGAGDSPGEEQLPAGLQQELMPRHVAVIMDGNVRWARLRGFPAALGHEAGVRSLRKLIGLCCKWGIRVLTVFAFSCDNWIRPKVEVDFLMHLFEREIKSELENFIREGIQISMIGDSSKLPKSLQELIADAAKTTKENPRFQLIVAVSYSGQYDIAQACQRIAHKVKDGLIQPGRHQ
;
A
#
# COMPACT_ATOMS: atom_id res chain seq x y z
N MET A 1 -35.15 9.40 17.24
CA MET A 1 -34.40 10.56 16.73
C MET A 1 -33.01 10.51 17.32
N LEU A 2 -31.98 10.26 16.49
CA LEU A 2 -30.59 10.66 16.70
C LEU A 2 -29.85 10.27 15.41
N SER A 3 -29.62 11.29 14.57
CA SER A 3 -28.96 11.20 13.28
C SER A 3 -27.44 11.32 13.46
N LEU A 4 -26.68 10.32 13.03
CA LEU A 4 -25.24 10.47 12.80
C LEU A 4 -25.02 10.93 11.36
N VAL A 5 -24.69 12.22 11.21
CA VAL A 5 -24.32 12.86 9.95
C VAL A 5 -22.81 12.75 9.79
N PHE A 6 -22.33 11.95 8.83
CA PHE A 6 -20.93 11.96 8.40
C PHE A 6 -20.72 13.08 7.36
N PRO A 7 -19.78 14.03 7.55
CA PRO A 7 -19.54 15.08 6.59
C PRO A 7 -18.46 14.64 5.58
N ILE A 8 -18.77 13.66 4.72
CA ILE A 8 -18.01 13.46 3.47
C ILE A 8 -19.01 13.13 2.37
N ARG A 9 -19.32 14.12 1.54
CA ARG A 9 -20.16 13.96 0.35
C ARG A 9 -19.32 13.32 -0.77
N ILE A 10 -19.15 12.00 -0.74
CA ILE A 10 -18.59 11.27 -1.88
C ILE A 10 -19.72 11.10 -2.90
N GLN A 11 -19.74 11.94 -3.94
CA GLN A 11 -20.52 11.64 -5.14
C GLN A 11 -19.89 10.42 -5.83
N ASN A 12 -20.30 9.21 -5.44
CA ASN A 12 -20.13 8.03 -6.26
C ASN A 12 -21.08 8.14 -7.46
N SER A 13 -20.66 8.82 -8.52
CA SER A 13 -21.30 8.63 -9.83
C SER A 13 -20.75 7.35 -10.44
N LEU A 14 -21.45 6.23 -10.22
CA LEU A 14 -21.33 5.08 -11.11
C LEU A 14 -21.89 5.50 -12.47
N SER A 15 -21.00 5.94 -13.37
CA SER A 15 -21.37 6.17 -14.76
C SER A 15 -21.32 4.83 -15.50
N SER A 16 -22.49 4.41 -16.00
CA SER A 16 -22.60 3.29 -16.93
C SER A 16 -21.81 3.65 -18.21
N PHE A 17 -20.80 2.86 -18.55
CA PHE A 17 -20.11 2.93 -19.83
C PHE A 17 -21.11 2.58 -20.94
N LYS A 18 -21.62 3.60 -21.64
CA LYS A 18 -22.40 3.41 -22.86
C LYS A 18 -21.44 3.12 -24.03
N HIS A 19 -21.62 1.96 -24.66
CA HIS A 19 -20.98 1.59 -25.92
C HIS A 19 -21.23 2.66 -26.98
N LYS A 20 -20.18 3.18 -27.63
CA LYS A 20 -20.29 4.08 -28.78
C LYS A 20 -20.08 3.24 -30.06
N PRO A 21 -20.95 3.33 -31.07
CA PRO A 21 -20.78 2.56 -32.30
C PRO A 21 -19.65 3.14 -33.16
N SER A 22 -18.96 2.25 -33.87
CA SER A 22 -17.89 2.56 -34.81
C SER A 22 -18.41 3.40 -35.98
N SER A 23 -17.75 4.53 -36.23
CA SER A 23 -17.80 5.17 -37.55
C SER A 23 -16.38 5.57 -37.96
N SER A 24 -16.03 5.11 -39.15
CA SER A 24 -14.79 5.35 -39.87
C SER A 24 -14.65 6.81 -40.24
N THR A 25 -13.62 7.49 -39.74
CA THR A 25 -13.04 8.65 -40.43
C THR A 25 -11.58 8.80 -40.05
N THR A 26 -10.70 8.68 -41.02
CA THR A 26 -9.29 9.05 -40.99
C THR A 26 -9.16 10.52 -40.61
N ARG A 27 -8.40 10.83 -39.56
CA ARG A 27 -7.88 12.18 -39.31
C ARG A 27 -6.45 12.12 -38.82
N ASP A 28 -5.61 12.82 -39.57
CA ASP A 28 -4.18 13.02 -39.39
C ASP A 28 -3.82 13.60 -38.01
N TRP A 29 -2.67 13.15 -37.49
CA TRP A 29 -2.09 13.56 -36.22
C TRP A 29 -1.12 14.72 -36.42
N PRO A 30 -1.32 15.92 -35.83
CA PRO A 30 -0.29 16.95 -35.85
C PRO A 30 0.72 16.72 -34.73
N ARG A 31 1.96 16.53 -35.16
CA ARG A 31 3.19 16.56 -34.39
C ARG A 31 3.48 17.99 -33.91
N SER A 32 3.41 18.28 -32.61
CA SER A 32 4.27 19.31 -31.99
C SER A 32 4.21 19.26 -30.46
N TYR A 33 5.37 18.94 -29.87
CA TYR A 33 5.73 19.28 -28.50
C TYR A 33 6.04 20.78 -28.44
N ARG A 34 5.44 21.51 -27.50
CA ARG A 34 5.97 22.80 -27.02
C ARG A 34 5.91 22.88 -25.50
N ASN A 35 7.10 23.06 -24.94
CA ASN A 35 7.36 23.44 -23.56
C ASN A 35 6.64 24.73 -23.19
N HIS A 36 5.98 24.74 -22.04
CA HIS A 36 5.77 25.96 -21.26
C HIS A 36 6.20 25.71 -19.82
N SER A 37 7.41 26.17 -19.52
CA SER A 37 7.91 26.43 -18.17
C SER A 37 7.04 27.51 -17.53
N HIS A 38 6.48 27.25 -16.36
CA HIS A 38 5.96 28.29 -15.47
C HIS A 38 6.83 28.31 -14.22
N ALA A 39 7.65 29.35 -14.14
CA ALA A 39 8.48 29.68 -12.99
C ALA A 39 7.62 30.37 -11.93
N TYR A 40 7.73 29.91 -10.67
CA TYR A 40 7.22 30.65 -9.51
C TYR A 40 8.37 31.45 -8.88
N PRO A 41 8.13 32.66 -8.35
CA PRO A 41 9.16 33.47 -7.73
C PRO A 41 9.56 32.92 -6.35
N PRO A 42 10.79 33.18 -5.85
CA PRO A 42 11.23 32.66 -4.57
C PRO A 42 10.65 33.49 -3.41
N ILE A 43 10.09 32.82 -2.41
CA ILE A 43 9.67 33.44 -1.14
C ILE A 43 10.81 33.26 -0.11
N SER A 44 11.25 34.38 0.46
CA SER A 44 12.20 34.48 1.56
C SER A 44 11.61 33.89 2.86
N LEU A 45 12.33 32.97 3.51
CA LEU A 45 11.97 32.43 4.82
C LEU A 45 12.75 33.15 5.93
N PRO A 46 12.10 33.60 7.02
CA PRO A 46 12.81 34.11 8.19
C PRO A 46 13.50 32.96 8.94
N LYS A 47 14.72 33.22 9.40
CA LYS A 47 15.51 32.33 10.27
C LYS A 47 14.77 32.12 11.59
N PHE A 48 14.48 30.87 11.95
CA PHE A 48 14.08 30.54 13.31
C PHE A 48 14.93 29.43 13.92
N HIS A 49 15.31 29.72 15.16
CA HIS A 49 16.21 28.97 16.02
C HIS A 49 15.60 27.66 16.53
N LYS A 50 16.54 26.76 16.81
CA LYS A 50 16.44 25.49 17.54
C LYS A 50 15.68 25.65 18.87
N VAL A 51 14.55 24.96 19.04
CA VAL A 51 14.05 24.49 20.36
C VAL A 51 13.53 23.06 20.17
N LEU A 52 14.11 22.15 20.94
CA LEU A 52 13.85 20.72 20.95
C LEU A 52 12.87 20.39 22.09
N ALA A 53 11.96 19.46 21.80
CA ALA A 53 11.25 18.56 22.70
C ALA A 53 10.20 19.13 23.67
N THR A 54 9.25 18.23 24.00
CA THR A 54 8.18 18.30 24.99
C THR A 54 6.85 18.89 24.50
N THR A 55 6.09 18.12 23.72
CA THR A 55 4.61 18.12 23.69
C THR A 55 4.01 17.05 22.77
N THR A 56 4.79 16.45 21.87
CA THR A 56 4.27 15.51 20.87
C THR A 56 4.19 14.05 21.30
N ASP A 57 4.84 13.66 22.40
CA ASP A 57 4.77 12.28 22.91
C ASP A 57 3.40 12.00 23.55
N VAL A 58 2.74 13.01 24.14
CA VAL A 58 1.48 12.82 24.86
C VAL A 58 0.32 12.44 23.94
N ALA A 59 0.23 13.04 22.74
CA ALA A 59 -0.86 12.74 21.81
C ALA A 59 -0.70 11.39 21.10
N ALA A 60 0.54 10.96 20.86
CA ALA A 60 0.83 9.63 20.32
C ALA A 60 0.63 8.54 21.39
N GLU A 61 1.02 8.82 22.64
CA GLU A 61 0.81 7.94 23.78
C GLU A 61 -0.67 7.86 24.22
N GLU A 62 -1.46 8.93 24.07
CA GLU A 62 -2.91 8.92 24.33
C GLU A 62 -3.68 8.07 23.31
N GLU A 63 -3.35 8.17 22.00
CA GLU A 63 -3.89 7.25 20.98
C GLU A 63 -3.46 5.80 21.26
N GLU A 64 -2.21 5.59 21.72
CA GLU A 64 -1.70 4.25 22.05
C GLU A 64 -2.32 3.69 23.34
N ARG A 65 -2.62 4.52 24.34
CA ARG A 65 -3.32 4.16 25.59
C ARG A 65 -4.78 3.86 25.37
N GLU A 66 -5.51 4.66 24.58
CA GLU A 66 -6.91 4.33 24.22
C GLU A 66 -7.01 3.02 23.44
N VAL A 67 -6.00 2.70 22.60
CA VAL A 67 -5.92 1.43 21.89
C VAL A 67 -5.54 0.28 22.83
N LYS A 68 -4.60 0.47 23.76
CA LYS A 68 -4.20 -0.56 24.75
C LYS A 68 -5.30 -0.84 25.79
N GLU A 69 -6.04 0.16 26.26
CA GLU A 69 -7.14 -0.05 27.22
C GLU A 69 -8.34 -0.77 26.59
N ARG A 70 -8.62 -0.57 25.29
CA ARG A 70 -9.62 -1.37 24.57
C ARG A 70 -9.19 -2.81 24.33
N VAL A 71 -7.89 -3.10 24.34
CA VAL A 71 -7.32 -4.43 24.12
C VAL A 71 -7.10 -5.19 25.44
N ALA A 72 -6.85 -4.49 26.54
CA ALA A 72 -6.56 -5.09 27.85
C ALA A 72 -7.80 -5.57 28.63
N GLY A 73 -9.02 -5.24 28.18
CA GLY A 73 -10.28 -5.66 28.81
C GLY A 73 -10.82 -7.03 28.40
N ALA A 74 -10.14 -7.74 27.49
CA ALA A 74 -10.59 -9.03 26.98
C ALA A 74 -9.72 -10.17 27.52
N GLY A 75 -10.01 -10.61 28.75
CA GLY A 75 -9.68 -11.97 29.14
C GLY A 75 -10.78 -12.89 28.64
N ASP A 76 -10.54 -13.70 27.61
CA ASP A 76 -11.26 -14.95 27.39
C ASP A 76 -10.65 -15.77 26.25
N SER A 77 -10.93 -17.07 26.30
CA SER A 77 -10.88 -18.13 25.28
C SER A 77 -10.93 -17.66 23.81
N PRO A 78 -10.46 -18.44 22.81
CA PRO A 78 -10.58 -18.10 21.38
C PRO A 78 -12.05 -18.25 20.93
N GLY A 79 -12.89 -17.34 21.41
CA GLY A 79 -14.28 -17.17 21.01
C GLY A 79 -14.32 -16.52 19.64
N GLU A 80 -15.10 -17.10 18.75
CA GLU A 80 -15.40 -16.58 17.42
C GLU A 80 -15.97 -15.17 17.54
N GLU A 81 -15.12 -14.16 17.35
CA GLU A 81 -15.54 -12.77 17.30
C GLU A 81 -16.42 -12.61 16.04
N GLN A 82 -17.72 -12.42 16.24
CA GLN A 82 -18.71 -12.42 15.17
C GLN A 82 -18.44 -11.28 14.17
N LEU A 83 -18.58 -11.59 12.88
CA LEU A 83 -18.46 -10.59 11.82
C LEU A 83 -19.44 -9.42 12.07
N PRO A 84 -19.06 -8.18 11.71
CA PRO A 84 -19.98 -7.04 11.75
C PRO A 84 -21.31 -7.32 11.05
N ALA A 85 -22.39 -6.75 11.56
CA ALA A 85 -23.73 -6.89 10.98
C ALA A 85 -23.71 -6.53 9.48
N GLY A 86 -24.23 -7.44 8.65
CA GLY A 86 -24.25 -7.30 7.19
C GLY A 86 -23.10 -7.98 6.44
N LEU A 87 -22.10 -8.53 7.13
CA LEU A 87 -21.06 -9.36 6.54
C LEU A 87 -21.37 -10.86 6.74
N GLN A 88 -21.13 -11.66 5.70
CA GLN A 88 -21.30 -13.11 5.71
C GLN A 88 -19.96 -13.76 5.37
N GLN A 89 -19.55 -14.76 6.17
CA GLN A 89 -18.23 -15.37 6.07
C GLN A 89 -18.01 -16.03 4.70
N GLU A 90 -19.06 -16.63 4.13
CA GLU A 90 -19.05 -17.33 2.85
C GLU A 90 -18.89 -16.38 1.66
N LEU A 91 -19.24 -15.10 1.84
CA LEU A 91 -19.17 -14.05 0.82
C LEU A 91 -17.90 -13.21 0.93
N MET A 92 -17.06 -13.45 1.93
CA MET A 92 -15.84 -12.68 2.10
C MET A 92 -14.87 -12.88 0.92
N PRO A 93 -14.23 -11.80 0.42
CA PRO A 93 -13.25 -11.93 -0.63
C PRO A 93 -12.06 -12.76 -0.15
N ARG A 94 -11.60 -13.66 -1.01
CA ARG A 94 -10.37 -14.43 -0.75
C ARG A 94 -9.12 -13.56 -0.81
N HIS A 95 -9.17 -12.49 -1.60
CA HIS A 95 -8.07 -11.57 -1.85
C HIS A 95 -8.58 -10.14 -1.92
N VAL A 96 -7.98 -9.26 -1.13
CA VAL A 96 -8.19 -7.81 -1.18
C VAL A 96 -6.91 -7.12 -1.65
N ALA A 97 -7.04 -6.13 -2.52
CA ALA A 97 -5.94 -5.25 -2.90
C ALA A 97 -6.26 -3.82 -2.47
N VAL A 98 -5.32 -3.14 -1.83
CA VAL A 98 -5.50 -1.78 -1.29
C VAL A 98 -4.40 -0.84 -1.75
N ILE A 99 -4.79 0.37 -2.15
CA ILE A 99 -3.88 1.48 -2.40
C ILE A 99 -3.91 2.39 -1.17
N MET A 100 -2.78 2.51 -0.48
CA MET A 100 -2.66 3.33 0.73
C MET A 100 -2.39 4.79 0.40
N ASP A 101 -3.34 5.45 -0.25
CA ASP A 101 -3.22 6.86 -0.63
C ASP A 101 -3.60 7.81 0.51
N GLY A 102 -3.09 9.04 0.45
CA GLY A 102 -3.53 10.15 1.29
C GLY A 102 -2.70 10.40 2.54
N ASN A 103 -1.65 9.63 2.81
CA ASN A 103 -0.78 9.79 3.99
C ASN A 103 -0.23 11.22 4.12
N VAL A 104 0.39 11.74 3.07
CA VAL A 104 0.94 13.12 3.07
C VAL A 104 -0.16 14.16 3.21
N ARG A 105 -1.30 13.96 2.54
CA ARG A 105 -2.46 14.85 2.64
C ARG A 105 -3.05 14.86 4.06
N TRP A 106 -3.14 13.70 4.70
CA TRP A 106 -3.60 13.53 6.07
C TRP A 106 -2.72 14.30 7.06
N ALA A 107 -1.39 14.23 6.89
CA ALA A 107 -0.44 14.95 7.71
C ALA A 107 -0.55 16.46 7.48
N ARG A 108 -0.59 16.90 6.21
CA ARG A 108 -0.72 18.33 5.85
C ARG A 108 -1.96 18.98 6.45
N LEU A 109 -3.11 18.30 6.41
CA LEU A 109 -4.36 18.81 6.98
C LEU A 109 -4.31 19.00 8.51
N ARG A 110 -3.34 18.36 9.18
CA ARG A 110 -3.14 18.42 10.63
C ARG A 110 -1.91 19.24 11.03
N GLY A 111 -1.23 19.89 10.07
CA GLY A 111 0.01 20.61 10.33
C GLY A 111 1.21 19.72 10.66
N PHE A 112 1.14 18.43 10.33
CA PHE A 112 2.20 17.46 10.61
C PHE A 112 3.18 17.28 9.43
N PRO A 113 4.44 16.90 9.71
CA PRO A 113 5.38 16.45 8.68
C PRO A 113 4.85 15.22 7.92
N ALA A 114 5.22 15.09 6.64
CA ALA A 114 4.83 13.97 5.79
C ALA A 114 5.16 12.59 6.40
N ALA A 115 6.30 12.49 7.10
CA ALA A 115 6.74 11.29 7.80
C ALA A 115 5.67 10.73 8.76
N LEU A 116 5.04 11.59 9.57
CA LEU A 116 3.98 11.17 10.50
C LEU A 116 2.74 10.65 9.77
N GLY A 117 2.46 11.15 8.57
CA GLY A 117 1.40 10.62 7.73
C GLY A 117 1.68 9.20 7.26
N HIS A 118 2.93 8.89 6.89
CA HIS A 118 3.31 7.54 6.51
C HIS A 118 3.26 6.57 7.70
N GLU A 119 3.70 7.01 8.88
CA GLU A 119 3.59 6.20 10.11
C GLU A 119 2.12 5.94 10.50
N ALA A 120 1.23 6.92 10.33
CA ALA A 120 -0.20 6.71 10.49
C ALA A 120 -0.76 5.71 9.46
N GLY A 121 -0.23 5.73 8.23
CA GLY A 121 -0.52 4.73 7.21
C GLY A 121 -0.12 3.32 7.64
N VAL A 122 1.06 3.14 8.24
CA VAL A 122 1.52 1.86 8.79
C VAL A 122 0.59 1.37 9.90
N ARG A 123 0.20 2.25 10.84
CA ARG A 123 -0.77 1.88 11.90
C ARG A 123 -2.11 1.43 11.32
N SER A 124 -2.57 2.09 10.25
CA SER A 124 -3.79 1.72 9.55
C SER A 124 -3.67 0.37 8.85
N LEU A 125 -2.51 0.09 8.24
CA LEU A 125 -2.22 -1.20 7.62
C LEU A 125 -2.21 -2.35 8.64
N ARG A 126 -1.59 -2.17 9.80
CA ARG A 126 -1.61 -3.17 10.89
C ARG A 126 -3.04 -3.53 11.29
N LYS A 127 -3.90 -2.52 11.46
CA LYS A 127 -5.34 -2.72 11.75
C LYS A 127 -6.02 -3.51 10.63
N LEU A 128 -5.76 -3.15 9.37
CA LEU A 128 -6.34 -3.84 8.22
C LEU A 128 -5.91 -5.32 8.15
N ILE A 129 -4.63 -5.63 8.38
CA ILE A 129 -4.12 -7.00 8.44
C ILE A 129 -4.87 -7.79 9.52
N GLY A 130 -5.00 -7.23 10.72
CA GLY A 130 -5.76 -7.85 11.82
C GLY A 130 -7.21 -8.14 11.43
N LEU A 131 -7.88 -7.19 10.78
CA LEU A 131 -9.25 -7.38 10.28
C LEU A 131 -9.33 -8.45 9.20
N CYS A 132 -8.38 -8.49 8.26
CA CYS A 132 -8.34 -9.52 7.23
C CYS A 132 -8.20 -10.92 7.84
N CYS A 133 -7.27 -11.08 8.80
CA CYS A 133 -7.10 -12.34 9.52
C CYS A 133 -8.37 -12.74 10.28
N LYS A 134 -9.01 -11.80 10.99
CA LYS A 134 -10.25 -12.04 11.74
C LYS A 134 -11.42 -12.41 10.83
N TRP A 135 -11.56 -11.75 9.68
CA TRP A 135 -12.67 -11.96 8.76
C TRP A 135 -12.44 -13.11 7.76
N GLY A 136 -11.35 -13.87 7.91
CA GLY A 136 -11.02 -15.01 7.04
C GLY A 136 -10.62 -14.63 5.62
N ILE A 137 -10.23 -13.38 5.36
CA ILE A 137 -9.62 -12.96 4.11
C ILE A 137 -8.21 -13.55 4.08
N ARG A 138 -7.87 -14.32 3.04
CA ARG A 138 -6.61 -15.09 2.99
C ARG A 138 -5.44 -14.32 2.41
N VAL A 139 -5.69 -13.34 1.54
CA VAL A 139 -4.63 -12.59 0.86
C VAL A 139 -4.93 -11.09 0.92
N LEU A 140 -3.93 -10.30 1.29
CA LEU A 140 -3.94 -8.84 1.18
C LEU A 140 -2.76 -8.38 0.33
N THR A 141 -3.04 -7.68 -0.77
CA THR A 141 -2.02 -6.94 -1.52
C THR A 141 -2.07 -5.46 -1.16
N VAL A 142 -0.92 -4.89 -0.82
CA VAL A 142 -0.79 -3.49 -0.45
C VAL A 142 0.12 -2.78 -1.44
N PHE A 143 -0.39 -1.73 -2.08
CA PHE A 143 0.41 -0.85 -2.93
C PHE A 143 1.14 0.16 -2.06
N ALA A 144 2.37 -0.19 -1.68
CA ALA A 144 3.19 0.58 -0.75
C ALA A 144 4.07 1.63 -1.47
N PHE A 145 4.60 1.30 -2.66
CA PHE A 145 5.46 2.20 -3.43
C PHE A 145 5.39 1.89 -4.93
N SER A 146 4.97 2.85 -5.77
CA SER A 146 4.89 2.65 -7.23
C SER A 146 6.19 3.00 -7.95
N CYS A 147 6.34 2.56 -9.21
CA CYS A 147 7.47 2.99 -10.04
C CYS A 147 7.55 4.53 -10.20
N ASP A 148 6.41 5.22 -10.27
CA ASP A 148 6.40 6.69 -10.40
C ASP A 148 6.82 7.40 -9.11
N ASN A 149 6.82 6.70 -7.96
CA ASN A 149 7.24 7.29 -6.68
C ASN A 149 8.74 7.55 -6.61
N TRP A 150 9.54 6.97 -7.51
CA TRP A 150 10.96 7.31 -7.63
C TRP A 150 11.22 8.76 -8.06
N ILE A 151 10.22 9.45 -8.62
CA ILE A 151 10.33 10.86 -9.05
C ILE A 151 10.19 11.82 -7.84
N ARG A 152 9.77 11.33 -6.67
CA ARG A 152 9.62 12.13 -5.46
C ARG A 152 10.98 12.62 -4.92
N PRO A 153 11.00 13.65 -4.06
CA PRO A 153 12.24 14.13 -3.45
C PRO A 153 13.03 12.99 -2.79
N LYS A 154 14.35 12.96 -3.01
CA LYS A 154 15.24 11.89 -2.51
C LYS A 154 15.08 11.65 -1.01
N VAL A 155 14.95 12.71 -0.21
CA VAL A 155 14.76 12.61 1.24
C VAL A 155 13.49 11.82 1.61
N GLU A 156 12.41 11.99 0.85
CA GLU A 156 11.15 11.25 1.07
C GLU A 156 11.31 9.78 0.66
N VAL A 157 11.93 9.52 -0.49
CA VAL A 157 12.21 8.16 -0.96
C VAL A 157 13.08 7.41 0.04
N ASP A 158 14.17 8.03 0.49
CA ASP A 158 15.08 7.45 1.48
C ASP A 158 14.34 7.16 2.80
N PHE A 159 13.50 8.10 3.27
CA PHE A 159 12.66 7.87 4.46
C PHE A 159 11.74 6.64 4.29
N LEU A 160 11.08 6.49 3.14
CA LEU A 160 10.20 5.35 2.88
C LEU A 160 10.94 4.02 2.86
N MET A 161 12.15 3.97 2.30
CA MET A 161 12.97 2.75 2.32
C MET A 161 13.36 2.35 3.74
N HIS A 162 13.77 3.32 4.57
CA HIS A 162 14.07 3.07 5.99
C HIS A 162 12.83 2.66 6.77
N LEU A 163 11.67 3.26 6.46
CA LEU A 163 10.40 2.89 7.06
C LEU A 163 10.07 1.42 6.74
N PHE A 164 10.16 0.99 5.47
CA PHE A 164 9.93 -0.40 5.11
C PHE A 164 10.88 -1.35 5.82
N GLU A 165 12.17 -1.01 5.89
CA GLU A 165 13.16 -1.82 6.59
C GLU A 165 12.83 -1.96 8.09
N ARG A 166 12.47 -0.86 8.74
CA ARG A 166 12.08 -0.83 10.15
C ARG A 166 10.83 -1.67 10.40
N GLU A 167 9.77 -1.47 9.62
CA GLU A 167 8.49 -2.14 9.85
C GLU A 167 8.61 -3.66 9.60
N ILE A 168 9.30 -4.10 8.54
CA ILE A 168 9.51 -5.52 8.27
C ILE A 168 10.30 -6.19 9.40
N LYS A 169 11.39 -5.56 9.87
CA LYS A 169 12.17 -6.08 11.01
C LYS A 169 11.32 -6.21 12.27
N SER A 170 10.54 -5.17 12.58
CA SER A 170 9.72 -5.14 13.80
C SER A 170 8.57 -6.16 13.79
N GLU A 171 8.03 -6.49 12.61
CA GLU A 171 6.86 -7.37 12.48
C GLU A 171 7.21 -8.83 12.18
N LEU A 172 8.47 -9.16 11.87
CA LEU A 172 8.82 -10.51 11.43
C LEU A 172 8.45 -11.59 12.46
N GLU A 173 8.76 -11.39 13.74
CA GLU A 173 8.36 -12.31 14.81
C GLU A 173 6.84 -12.43 14.94
N ASN A 174 6.12 -11.32 14.76
CA ASN A 174 4.67 -11.30 14.74
C ASN A 174 4.12 -12.10 13.55
N PHE A 175 4.71 -11.96 12.36
CA PHE A 175 4.30 -12.74 11.19
C PHE A 175 4.49 -14.23 11.39
N ILE A 176 5.58 -14.65 12.02
CA ILE A 176 5.81 -16.06 12.36
C ILE A 176 4.74 -16.55 13.33
N ARG A 177 4.54 -15.84 14.46
CA ARG A 177 3.56 -16.20 15.48
C ARG A 177 2.13 -16.27 14.94
N GLU A 178 1.75 -15.32 14.10
CA GLU A 178 0.41 -15.21 13.53
C GLU A 178 0.22 -16.07 12.27
N GLY A 179 1.25 -16.78 11.80
CA GLY A 179 1.16 -17.58 10.58
C GLY A 179 0.90 -16.74 9.33
N ILE A 180 1.50 -15.54 9.25
CA ILE A 180 1.44 -14.63 8.11
C ILE A 180 2.65 -14.88 7.21
N GLN A 181 2.42 -15.23 5.95
CA GLN A 181 3.41 -15.27 4.89
C GLN A 181 3.56 -13.87 4.27
N ILE A 182 4.74 -13.27 4.35
CA ILE A 182 5.02 -12.02 3.65
C ILE A 182 5.77 -12.27 2.34
N SER A 183 5.36 -11.58 1.28
CA SER A 183 6.09 -11.57 0.01
C SER A 183 6.07 -10.17 -0.61
N MET A 184 6.97 -9.92 -1.54
CA MET A 184 7.07 -8.65 -2.25
C MET A 184 6.97 -8.85 -3.75
N ILE A 185 6.24 -7.96 -4.42
CA ILE A 185 6.16 -7.86 -5.88
C ILE A 185 6.64 -6.49 -6.36
N GLY A 186 7.17 -6.44 -7.58
CA GLY A 186 7.73 -5.24 -8.20
C GLY A 186 9.21 -5.37 -8.52
N ASP A 187 9.86 -4.24 -8.80
CA ASP A 187 11.27 -4.20 -9.16
C ASP A 187 12.17 -3.98 -7.93
N SER A 188 12.59 -5.09 -7.32
CA SER A 188 13.46 -5.10 -6.13
C SER A 188 14.87 -4.59 -6.40
N SER A 189 15.33 -4.59 -7.66
CA SER A 189 16.69 -4.18 -8.02
C SER A 189 17.00 -2.71 -7.70
N LYS A 190 15.94 -1.89 -7.60
CA LYS A 190 16.01 -0.46 -7.26
C LYS A 190 16.05 -0.19 -5.76
N LEU A 191 15.79 -1.20 -4.93
CA LEU A 191 15.76 -1.04 -3.47
C LEU A 191 17.17 -1.04 -2.90
N PRO A 192 17.41 -0.41 -1.73
CA PRO A 192 18.67 -0.57 -1.01
C PRO A 192 18.98 -2.05 -0.75
N LYS A 193 20.26 -2.43 -0.83
CA LYS A 193 20.69 -3.82 -0.68
C LYS A 193 20.26 -4.44 0.65
N SER A 194 20.34 -3.66 1.74
CA SER A 194 19.86 -4.07 3.08
C SER A 194 18.39 -4.47 3.06
N LEU A 195 17.55 -3.68 2.41
CA LEU A 195 16.13 -3.94 2.28
C LEU A 195 15.88 -5.18 1.41
N GLN A 196 16.60 -5.34 0.30
CA GLN A 196 16.49 -6.55 -0.55
C GLN A 196 16.79 -7.83 0.24
N GLU A 197 17.90 -7.84 1.00
CA GLU A 197 18.31 -8.98 1.83
C GLU A 197 17.27 -9.27 2.92
N LEU A 198 16.77 -8.24 3.60
CA LEU A 198 15.72 -8.37 4.61
C LEU A 198 14.43 -8.96 4.04
N ILE A 199 13.99 -8.49 2.87
CA ILE A 199 12.78 -9.00 2.21
C ILE A 199 12.95 -10.47 1.85
N ALA A 200 14.11 -10.84 1.30
CA ALA A 200 14.40 -12.23 0.94
C ALA A 200 14.39 -13.15 2.18
N ASP A 201 14.97 -12.70 3.29
CA ASP A 201 14.98 -13.43 4.54
C ASP A 201 13.58 -13.55 5.16
N ALA A 202 12.82 -12.46 5.21
CA ALA A 202 11.45 -12.46 5.71
C ALA A 202 10.53 -13.38 4.89
N ALA A 203 10.63 -13.34 3.55
CA ALA A 203 9.85 -14.19 2.66
C ALA A 203 10.23 -15.67 2.80
N LYS A 204 11.51 -15.98 2.99
CA LYS A 204 11.98 -17.34 3.24
C LYS A 204 11.49 -17.86 4.59
N THR A 205 11.64 -17.06 5.64
CA THR A 205 11.29 -17.41 7.02
C THR A 205 9.80 -17.65 7.19
N THR A 206 8.97 -16.87 6.51
CA THR A 206 7.50 -16.98 6.59
C THR A 206 6.89 -17.84 5.48
N LYS A 207 7.69 -18.50 4.64
CA LYS A 207 7.22 -19.19 3.43
C LYS A 207 6.15 -20.25 3.69
N GLU A 208 6.29 -21.00 4.77
CA GLU A 208 5.41 -22.14 5.12
C GLU A 208 4.24 -21.73 6.03
N ASN A 209 4.07 -20.42 6.26
CA ASN A 209 3.00 -19.91 7.11
C ASN A 209 1.63 -20.11 6.43
N PRO A 210 0.66 -20.79 7.06
CA PRO A 210 -0.52 -21.28 6.36
C PRO A 210 -1.74 -20.35 6.44
N ARG A 211 -1.74 -19.33 7.32
CA ARG A 211 -2.99 -18.62 7.69
C ARG A 211 -3.32 -17.47 6.74
N PHE A 212 -2.34 -16.64 6.39
CA PHE A 212 -2.58 -15.39 5.69
C PHE A 212 -1.39 -15.00 4.83
N GLN A 213 -1.64 -14.42 3.65
CA GLN A 213 -0.59 -13.92 2.77
C GLN A 213 -0.65 -12.40 2.63
N LEU A 214 0.40 -11.72 3.09
CA LEU A 214 0.62 -10.30 2.87
C LEU A 214 1.56 -10.11 1.66
N ILE A 215 1.04 -9.50 0.60
CA ILE A 215 1.81 -9.16 -0.60
C ILE A 215 2.06 -7.65 -0.60
N VAL A 216 3.32 -7.23 -0.50
CA VAL A 216 3.69 -5.82 -0.53
C VAL A 216 4.18 -5.46 -1.93
N ALA A 217 3.53 -4.51 -2.59
CA ALA A 217 3.94 -4.03 -3.90
C ALA A 217 4.85 -2.80 -3.75
N VAL A 218 6.13 -2.96 -4.10
CA VAL A 218 7.17 -1.93 -3.95
C VAL A 218 7.92 -1.79 -5.27
N SER A 219 8.13 -0.55 -5.71
CA SER A 219 8.63 -0.27 -7.06
C SER A 219 7.78 -1.01 -8.12
N TYR A 220 6.46 -1.04 -7.89
CA TYR A 220 5.52 -1.82 -8.69
C TYR A 220 4.81 -0.98 -9.75
N SER A 221 4.59 -1.59 -10.92
CA SER A 221 3.70 -1.11 -11.98
C SER A 221 3.06 -2.32 -12.65
N GLY A 222 1.73 -2.33 -12.77
CA GLY A 222 1.02 -3.44 -13.41
C GLY A 222 1.36 -3.59 -14.89
N GLN A 223 1.60 -2.47 -15.59
CA GLN A 223 2.05 -2.50 -16.99
C GLN A 223 3.44 -3.12 -17.11
N TYR A 224 4.35 -2.74 -16.21
CA TYR A 224 5.69 -3.32 -16.15
C TYR A 224 5.62 -4.83 -15.85
N ASP A 225 4.78 -5.24 -14.90
CA ASP A 225 4.63 -6.65 -14.50
C ASP A 225 4.14 -7.53 -15.65
N ILE A 226 3.15 -7.05 -16.42
CA ILE A 226 2.67 -7.71 -17.64
C ILE A 226 3.79 -7.79 -18.68
N ALA A 227 4.51 -6.68 -18.93
CA ALA A 227 5.59 -6.65 -19.90
C ALA A 227 6.70 -7.66 -19.55
N GLN A 228 7.09 -7.72 -18.27
CA GLN A 228 8.08 -8.68 -17.79
C GLN A 228 7.58 -10.13 -17.90
N ALA A 229 6.30 -10.38 -17.64
CA ALA A 229 5.70 -11.70 -17.84
C ALA A 229 5.74 -12.13 -19.33
N CYS A 230 5.34 -11.25 -20.23
CA CYS A 230 5.40 -11.48 -21.68
C CYS A 230 6.83 -11.73 -22.15
N GLN A 231 7.80 -10.95 -21.68
CA GLN A 231 9.22 -11.13 -22.02
C GLN A 231 9.74 -12.49 -21.54
N ARG A 232 9.43 -12.90 -20.30
CA ARG A 232 9.80 -14.22 -19.76
C ARG A 232 9.19 -15.36 -20.57
N ILE A 233 7.92 -15.23 -20.98
CA ILE A 233 7.26 -16.21 -21.85
C ILE A 233 7.96 -16.27 -23.21
N ALA A 234 8.27 -15.12 -23.82
CA ALA A 234 8.96 -15.07 -25.12
C ALA A 234 10.35 -15.74 -25.06
N HIS A 235 11.11 -15.54 -23.98
CA HIS A 235 12.37 -16.27 -23.77
C HIS A 235 12.15 -17.77 -23.67
N LYS A 236 11.16 -18.23 -22.89
CA LYS A 236 10.82 -19.66 -22.80
C LYS A 236 10.38 -20.26 -24.13
N VAL A 237 9.70 -19.49 -24.98
CA VAL A 237 9.35 -19.91 -26.35
C VAL A 237 10.60 -20.02 -27.22
N LYS A 238 11.47 -19.01 -27.18
CA LYS A 238 12.75 -19.02 -27.91
C LYS A 238 13.62 -20.22 -27.51
N ASP A 239 13.62 -20.57 -26.23
CA ASP A 239 14.41 -21.68 -25.67
C ASP A 239 13.70 -23.05 -25.83
N GLY A 240 12.53 -23.10 -26.47
CA GLY A 240 11.78 -24.34 -26.73
C GLY A 240 11.08 -24.95 -25.51
N LEU A 241 11.05 -24.25 -24.37
CA LEU A 241 10.43 -24.71 -23.12
C LEU A 241 8.90 -24.58 -23.12
N ILE A 242 8.36 -23.67 -23.93
CA ILE A 242 6.92 -23.46 -24.12
C ILE A 242 6.64 -23.39 -25.62
N GLN A 243 5.61 -24.09 -26.08
CA GLN A 243 5.09 -23.91 -27.44
C GLN A 243 3.86 -23.00 -27.40
N PRO A 244 3.76 -22.00 -28.29
CA PRO A 244 2.50 -21.30 -28.52
C PRO A 244 1.43 -22.33 -28.92
N GLY A 245 0.27 -22.28 -28.26
CA GLY A 245 -0.84 -23.14 -28.64
C GLY A 245 -1.22 -22.89 -30.11
N ARG A 246 -1.46 -23.96 -30.86
CA ARG A 246 -2.11 -23.84 -32.16
C ARG A 246 -3.61 -23.70 -31.91
N HIS A 247 -4.21 -22.58 -32.30
CA HIS A 247 -5.66 -22.52 -32.42
C HIS A 247 -6.08 -23.52 -33.51
N GLN A 248 -6.89 -24.52 -33.13
CA GLN A 248 -7.72 -25.30 -34.05
C GLN A 248 -9.01 -24.54 -34.31
#